data_AF-A0A3B4F8E2-F1
#
_entry.id   AF-A0A3B4F8E2-F1
#
_cell.length_a   1.000
_cell.length_b   1.000
_cell.length_c   1.000
_cell.angle_alpha   90.00
_cell.angle_beta   90.00
_cell.angle_gamma   90.00
#
_symmetry.space_group_name_H-M   'P 1'
#
loop_
_entity.id
_entity.type
_entity.pdbx_description
1 polymer ?
#
loop_
_entity_poly.entity_id
_entity_poly.type
_entity_poly.pdbx_seq_one_letter_code
_entity_poly.pdbx_strand_id
1 'polypeptide(L)'
;MLILNLHVFLLFAGVSGVTVVTQKPVLSVSKGETATMDCNLGTVTDSAARWYKQIPGGAPQYVLRFYHGNTSPTYGSGFSSPKFTSTHQSTSDYRLIISNVEEGDSAVYYCQTWDDSAKEDVSQ
;
A
#
# COMPACT_ATOMS: atom_id res chain seq x y z
N MET A 1 3.61 26.61 -5.84
CA MET A 1 3.78 25.16 -6.11
C MET A 1 3.28 24.43 -4.87
N LEU A 2 2.15 23.73 -4.95
CA LEU A 2 1.55 23.01 -3.81
C LEU A 2 2.24 21.65 -3.68
N ILE A 3 2.96 21.45 -2.58
CA ILE A 3 3.58 20.16 -2.22
C ILE A 3 2.61 19.44 -1.29
N LEU A 4 2.10 18.28 -1.71
CA LEU A 4 1.23 17.44 -0.89
C LEU A 4 2.07 16.36 -0.20
N ASN A 5 2.06 16.33 1.13
CA ASN A 5 2.87 15.38 1.91
C ASN A 5 2.03 14.15 2.27
N LEU A 6 2.32 13.01 1.65
CA LEU A 6 1.81 11.72 2.10
C LEU A 6 2.68 11.23 3.26
N HIS A 7 2.11 11.12 4.46
CA HIS A 7 2.83 10.63 5.65
C HIS A 7 2.51 9.15 5.84
N VAL A 8 3.49 8.27 6.02
CA VAL A 8 3.26 6.86 6.34
C VAL A 8 3.73 6.59 7.77
N PHE A 9 2.81 6.33 8.69
CA PHE A 9 3.17 5.94 10.06
C PHE A 9 3.58 4.47 10.07
N LEU A 10 4.84 4.20 10.42
CA LEU A 10 5.38 2.86 10.65
C LEU A 10 4.69 2.24 11.89
N LEU A 11 3.85 1.23 11.69
CA LEU A 11 3.36 0.39 12.80
C LEU A 11 4.42 -0.67 13.11
N PHE A 12 5.16 -0.49 14.20
CA PHE A 12 5.98 -1.55 14.79
C PHE A 12 5.08 -2.51 15.56
N ALA A 13 4.86 -3.71 15.03
CA ALA A 13 4.40 -4.85 15.83
C ALA A 13 5.64 -5.64 16.26
N GLY A 14 6.03 -5.51 17.52
CA GLY A 14 7.13 -6.30 18.09
C GLY A 14 6.66 -7.70 18.47
N VAL A 15 7.14 -8.72 17.74
CA VAL A 15 7.30 -10.14 18.16
C VAL A 15 8.41 -10.73 17.28
N SER A 16 9.29 -11.57 17.85
CA SER A 16 10.37 -12.25 17.11
C SER A 16 9.84 -13.00 15.88
N GLY A 17 10.26 -12.56 14.68
CA GLY A 17 9.77 -13.08 13.39
C GLY A 17 9.10 -12.05 12.47
N VAL A 18 9.47 -10.77 12.57
CA VAL A 18 8.75 -9.65 11.94
C VAL A 18 8.87 -9.63 10.42
N THR A 19 7.78 -9.90 9.71
CA THR A 19 7.58 -9.44 8.32
C THR A 19 7.43 -7.91 8.36
N VAL A 20 8.52 -7.18 8.07
CA VAL A 20 8.49 -5.71 8.06
C VAL A 20 8.01 -5.22 6.69
N VAL A 21 6.80 -4.67 6.63
CA VAL A 21 6.35 -3.92 5.46
C VAL A 21 7.11 -2.59 5.42
N THR A 22 7.85 -2.34 4.34
CA THR A 22 8.62 -1.09 4.17
C THR A 22 8.00 -0.19 3.09
N GLN A 23 7.93 1.10 3.38
CA GLN A 23 7.43 2.16 2.48
C GLN A 23 8.29 3.41 2.65
N LYS A 24 8.41 4.25 1.61
CA LYS A 24 9.06 5.57 1.75
C LYS A 24 8.23 6.47 2.67
N PRO A 25 8.85 7.16 3.64
CA PRO A 25 8.13 7.84 4.72
C PRO A 25 7.37 9.09 4.25
N VAL A 26 7.89 9.79 3.24
CA VAL A 26 7.28 10.99 2.66
C VAL A 26 7.47 10.98 1.15
N LEU A 27 6.38 11.23 0.42
CA LEU A 27 6.40 11.48 -1.01
C LEU A 27 5.76 12.85 -1.29
N SER A 28 6.54 13.73 -1.91
CA SER A 28 6.14 15.09 -2.30
C SER A 28 5.93 15.15 -3.80
N VAL A 29 4.70 15.42 -4.23
CA VAL A 29 4.31 15.43 -5.64
C VAL A 29 3.50 16.70 -5.92
N SER A 30 3.71 17.31 -7.08
CA SER A 30 2.96 18.48 -7.52
C SER A 30 1.59 18.08 -8.06
N LYS A 31 0.61 18.99 -7.97
CA LYS A 31 -0.70 18.81 -8.60
C LYS A 31 -0.53 18.49 -10.10
N GLY A 32 -1.23 17.48 -10.58
CA GLY A 32 -1.19 17.02 -11.96
C GLY A 32 -0.11 15.97 -12.28
N GLU A 33 0.87 15.79 -11.39
CA GLU A 33 1.89 14.75 -11.55
C GLU A 33 1.38 13.37 -11.11
N THR A 34 2.20 12.34 -11.33
CA THR A 34 1.92 10.97 -10.92
C THR A 34 2.71 10.63 -9.65
N ALA A 35 2.01 10.21 -8.60
CA ALA A 35 2.65 9.65 -7.41
C ALA A 35 2.85 8.14 -7.56
N THR A 36 4.03 7.65 -7.21
CA THR A 36 4.33 6.21 -7.13
C THR A 36 4.82 5.87 -5.73
N MET A 37 4.15 4.94 -5.07
CA MET A 37 4.50 4.46 -3.74
C MET A 37 4.89 2.99 -3.79
N ASP A 38 6.06 2.68 -3.27
CA ASP A 38 6.57 1.32 -3.17
C ASP A 38 6.08 0.66 -1.86
N CYS A 39 5.84 -0.65 -1.93
CA CYS A 39 5.48 -1.51 -0.82
C CYS A 39 6.17 -2.87 -0.98
N ASN A 40 7.05 -3.20 -0.03
CA ASN A 40 7.66 -4.53 0.04
C ASN A 40 6.95 -5.34 1.14
N LEU A 41 6.40 -6.50 0.77
CA LEU A 41 5.67 -7.41 1.67
C LEU A 41 6.58 -8.33 2.50
N GLY A 42 7.89 -8.09 2.50
CA GLY A 42 8.88 -8.91 3.18
C GLY A 42 8.98 -10.31 2.57
N THR A 43 8.85 -11.32 3.44
CA THR A 43 8.91 -12.75 3.07
C THR A 43 7.61 -13.28 2.47
N VAL A 44 6.54 -12.49 2.46
CA VAL A 44 5.23 -12.90 1.93
C VAL A 44 5.19 -12.69 0.41
N THR A 45 5.36 -13.79 -0.34
CA THR A 45 5.49 -13.76 -1.81
C THR A 45 4.22 -14.19 -2.56
N ASP A 46 3.36 -15.02 -1.98
CA ASP A 46 2.16 -15.53 -2.65
C ASP A 46 0.87 -14.84 -2.17
N SER A 47 0.96 -13.54 -1.89
CA SER A 47 -0.16 -12.77 -1.34
C SER A 47 -0.31 -11.44 -2.05
N ALA A 48 -1.50 -10.87 -1.93
CA ALA A 48 -1.88 -9.64 -2.60
C ALA A 48 -1.64 -8.42 -1.71
N ALA A 49 -1.10 -7.36 -2.29
CA ALA A 49 -1.07 -6.06 -1.64
C ALA A 49 -2.47 -5.44 -1.62
N ARG A 50 -2.91 -5.01 -0.44
CA ARG A 50 -4.12 -4.19 -0.22
C ARG A 50 -3.68 -2.79 0.14
N TRP A 51 -4.20 -1.82 -0.59
CA TRP A 51 -3.86 -0.42 -0.39
C TRP A 51 -5.00 0.32 0.31
N TYR A 52 -4.61 1.14 1.27
CA TYR A 52 -5.53 1.97 2.03
C TYR A 52 -5.10 3.43 1.96
N LYS A 53 -6.10 4.32 2.02
CA LYS A 53 -5.95 5.76 2.12
C LYS A 53 -6.58 6.21 3.44
N GLN A 54 -5.91 7.07 4.19
CA GLN A 54 -6.41 7.61 5.44
C GLN A 54 -6.09 9.09 5.55
N ILE A 55 -7.11 9.94 5.54
CA ILE A 55 -6.94 11.36 5.89
C ILE A 55 -6.66 11.44 7.40
N PRO A 56 -5.71 12.27 7.88
CA PRO A 56 -5.45 12.43 9.31
C PRO A 56 -6.73 12.68 10.11
N GLY A 57 -6.97 11.86 11.14
CA GLY A 57 -8.20 11.91 11.96
C GLY A 57 -9.42 11.19 11.36
N GLY A 58 -9.33 10.66 10.14
CA GLY A 58 -10.37 9.89 9.48
C GLY A 58 -10.20 8.37 9.61
N ALA A 59 -11.24 7.63 9.24
CA ALA A 59 -11.18 6.18 9.13
C ALA A 59 -10.42 5.75 7.86
N PRO A 60 -9.67 4.63 7.88
CA PRO A 60 -9.04 4.10 6.68
C PRO A 60 -10.06 3.71 5.60
N GLN A 61 -9.75 4.07 4.36
CA GLN A 61 -10.54 3.75 3.17
C GLN A 61 -9.78 2.71 2.35
N TYR A 62 -10.44 1.59 2.03
CA TYR A 62 -9.87 0.58 1.15
C TYR A 62 -9.87 1.07 -0.30
N VAL A 63 -8.68 1.19 -0.89
CA VAL A 63 -8.49 1.75 -2.24
C VAL A 63 -8.57 0.65 -3.29
N LEU A 64 -7.68 -0.35 -3.19
CA LEU A 64 -7.62 -1.48 -4.12
C LEU A 64 -6.84 -2.65 -3.55
N ARG A 65 -7.00 -3.81 -4.17
CA ARG A 65 -6.15 -5.01 -3.99
C ARG A 65 -5.55 -5.41 -5.33
N PHE A 66 -4.28 -5.78 -5.31
CA PHE A 66 -3.60 -6.31 -6.48
C PHE A 66 -2.75 -7.53 -6.12
N TYR A 67 -2.91 -8.58 -6.91
CA TYR A 67 -2.11 -9.80 -6.85
C TYR A 67 -1.31 -9.87 -8.14
N HIS A 68 -0.01 -10.17 -8.05
CA HIS A 68 0.91 -10.12 -9.20
C HIS A 68 0.49 -11.03 -10.38
N GLY A 69 -0.25 -12.11 -10.12
CA GLY A 69 -0.80 -12.97 -11.18
C GLY A 69 -2.07 -12.47 -11.87
N ASN A 70 -2.64 -11.34 -11.42
CA ASN A 70 -3.85 -10.78 -12.01
C ASN A 70 -3.53 -9.76 -13.12
N THR A 71 -4.43 -9.62 -14.09
CA THR A 71 -4.31 -8.61 -15.16
C THR A 71 -4.70 -7.20 -14.71
N SER A 72 -5.51 -7.09 -13.65
CA SER A 72 -5.99 -5.81 -13.12
C SER A 72 -6.28 -5.87 -11.62
N PRO A 73 -6.23 -4.72 -10.92
CA PRO A 73 -6.60 -4.63 -9.52
C PRO A 73 -8.13 -4.63 -9.32
N THR A 74 -8.55 -5.01 -8.12
CA THR A 74 -9.95 -4.89 -7.66
C THR A 74 -10.07 -3.67 -6.75
N TYR A 75 -11.04 -2.79 -7.01
CA TYR A 75 -11.17 -1.51 -6.30
C TYR A 75 -12.15 -1.58 -5.12
N GLY A 76 -11.90 -0.73 -4.13
CA GLY A 76 -12.89 -0.37 -3.12
C GLY A 76 -13.90 0.66 -3.63
N SER A 77 -14.94 0.90 -2.82
CA SER A 77 -15.98 1.87 -3.16
C SER A 77 -15.42 3.29 -3.29
N GLY A 78 -15.77 3.98 -4.37
CA GLY A 78 -15.29 5.35 -4.65
C GLY A 78 -13.90 5.44 -5.28
N PHE A 79 -13.26 4.32 -5.60
CA PHE A 79 -11.94 4.26 -6.24
C PHE A 79 -12.02 3.53 -7.59
N SER A 80 -11.24 3.98 -8.57
CA SER A 80 -11.19 3.34 -9.89
C SER A 80 -9.93 3.74 -10.68
N SER A 81 -9.71 3.05 -11.79
CA SER A 81 -8.81 3.52 -12.85
C SER A 81 -9.40 4.74 -13.58
N PRO A 82 -8.57 5.55 -14.27
CA PRO A 82 -7.10 5.52 -14.29
C PRO A 82 -6.47 6.23 -13.09
N LYS A 83 -7.28 6.75 -12.15
CA LYS A 83 -6.82 7.55 -11.02
C LYS A 83 -5.91 6.74 -10.09
N PHE A 84 -6.35 5.55 -9.70
CA PHE A 84 -5.57 4.62 -8.89
C PHE A 84 -5.28 3.36 -9.71
N THR A 85 -4.05 2.86 -9.66
CA THR A 85 -3.69 1.54 -10.20
C THR A 85 -2.56 0.93 -9.38
N SER A 86 -2.31 -0.36 -9.53
CA SER A 86 -1.20 -1.03 -8.88
C SER A 86 -0.46 -1.93 -9.85
N THR A 87 0.86 -1.95 -9.68
CA THR A 87 1.78 -2.82 -10.42
C THR A 87 2.68 -3.56 -9.44
N HIS A 88 3.46 -4.51 -9.93
CA HIS A 88 4.41 -5.26 -9.13
C HIS A 88 5.77 -5.31 -9.84
N GLN A 89 6.84 -5.45 -9.07
CA GLN A 89 8.20 -5.64 -9.57
C GLN A 89 8.74 -7.05 -9.29
N SER A 90 8.19 -7.69 -8.26
CA SER A 90 8.46 -9.07 -7.89
C SER A 90 7.16 -9.69 -7.36
N THR A 91 7.24 -10.86 -6.73
CA THR A 91 6.10 -11.48 -6.04
C THR A 91 5.77 -10.81 -4.70
N SER A 92 6.72 -10.08 -4.10
CA SER A 92 6.58 -9.36 -2.83
C SER A 92 6.68 -7.83 -2.94
N ASP A 93 7.13 -7.29 -4.08
CA ASP A 93 7.27 -5.85 -4.31
C ASP A 93 6.14 -5.30 -5.17
N TYR A 94 5.33 -4.43 -4.56
CA TYR A 94 4.16 -3.81 -5.17
C TYR A 94 4.29 -2.30 -5.21
N ARG A 95 3.57 -1.67 -6.15
CA ARG A 95 3.47 -0.23 -6.28
C ARG A 95 2.03 0.22 -6.35
N LEU A 96 1.71 1.30 -5.66
CA LEU A 96 0.49 2.08 -5.89
C LEU A 96 0.85 3.29 -6.75
N ILE A 97 0.10 3.49 -7.82
CA ILE A 97 0.27 4.61 -8.74
C ILE A 97 -1.00 5.46 -8.66
N ILE A 98 -0.83 6.75 -8.36
CA ILE A 98 -1.89 7.74 -8.34
C ILE A 98 -1.63 8.73 -9.47
N SER A 99 -2.47 8.70 -10.50
CA SER A 99 -2.34 9.59 -11.67
C SER A 99 -2.97 10.96 -11.40
N ASN A 100 -2.47 12.02 -12.05
CA ASN A 100 -3.05 13.36 -12.01
C ASN A 100 -3.39 13.82 -10.57
N VAL A 101 -2.39 13.84 -9.67
CA VAL A 101 -2.57 14.11 -8.24
C VAL A 101 -3.31 15.43 -7.99
N GLU A 102 -4.26 15.43 -7.06
CA GLU A 102 -5.06 16.58 -6.64
C GLU A 102 -5.01 16.77 -5.12
N GLU A 103 -5.50 17.90 -4.61
CA GLU A 103 -5.48 18.23 -3.18
C GLU A 103 -6.16 17.15 -2.33
N GLY A 104 -7.26 16.58 -2.82
CA GLY A 104 -7.99 15.50 -2.15
C GLY A 104 -7.21 14.19 -2.05
N ASP A 105 -6.10 14.03 -2.77
CA ASP A 105 -5.22 12.86 -2.65
C ASP A 105 -4.23 12.98 -1.51
N SER A 106 -4.07 14.15 -0.89
CA SER A 106 -3.21 14.32 0.28
C SER A 106 -3.79 13.55 1.47
N ALA A 107 -3.11 12.48 1.85
CA ALA A 107 -3.52 11.55 2.90
C ALA A 107 -2.33 10.71 3.36
N VAL A 108 -2.54 9.81 4.29
CA VAL A 108 -1.65 8.69 4.60
C VAL A 108 -2.03 7.52 3.68
N TYR A 109 -1.07 6.87 3.04
CA TYR A 109 -1.33 5.64 2.28
C TYR A 109 -0.44 4.54 2.80
N TYR A 110 -1.03 3.39 3.03
CA TYR A 110 -0.29 2.23 3.49
C TYR A 110 -0.77 0.97 2.79
N CYS A 111 0.13 -0.01 2.70
CA CYS A 111 -0.19 -1.32 2.18
C CYS A 111 -0.28 -2.35 3.32
N GLN A 112 -1.08 -3.38 3.09
CA GLN A 112 -1.26 -4.52 3.97
C GLN A 112 -1.28 -5.80 3.13
N THR A 113 -0.78 -6.89 3.70
CA THR A 113 -0.95 -8.24 3.14
C THR A 113 -1.51 -9.19 4.19
N TRP A 114 -1.96 -10.37 3.76
CA TRP A 114 -2.20 -11.48 4.68
C TRP A 114 -0.95 -12.36 4.71
N ASP A 115 -0.47 -12.63 5.92
CA ASP A 115 0.68 -13.50 6.22
C ASP A 115 0.16 -14.75 6.96
N ASP A 116 0.24 -15.90 6.30
CA ASP A 116 -0.15 -17.21 6.84
C ASP A 116 1.07 -18.09 7.18
N SER A 117 2.27 -17.49 7.21
CA SER A 117 3.52 -18.22 7.43
C SER A 117 3.78 -18.63 8.88
N ALA A 118 2.99 -18.14 9.83
CA ALA A 118 3.04 -18.53 11.23
C ALA A 118 2.54 -19.99 11.41
N LYS A 119 3.44 -20.95 11.23
CA LYS A 119 3.24 -22.35 11.62
C LYS A 119 4.01 -22.60 12.92
N GLU A 120 3.26 -22.75 14.01
CA GLU A 120 3.80 -23.21 15.29
C GLU A 120 3.64 -24.73 15.37
N ASP A 121 4.74 -25.47 15.42
CA ASP A 121 4.71 -26.90 15.72
C ASP A 121 4.50 -27.09 17.22
N VAL A 122 3.26 -27.35 17.63
CA VAL A 122 2.92 -27.73 19.01
C VAL A 122 3.15 -29.22 19.17
N SER A 123 4.20 -29.60 19.90
CA SER A 123 4.37 -30.96 20.43
C SER A 123 3.96 -31.02 21.91
N GLN A 124 3.26 -32.09 22.31
CA GLN A 124 2.96 -32.40 23.72
C GLN A 124 4.15 -33.04 24.41
#